data_AF-A0A3M1EMZ0-F1
#
_entry.id   AF-A0A3M1EMZ0-F1
#
_cell.length_a   1.000
_cell.length_b   1.000
_cell.length_c   1.000
_cell.angle_alpha   90.00
_cell.angle_beta   90.00
_cell.angle_gamma   90.00
#
_symmetry.space_group_name_H-M   'P 1'
#
loop_
_entity.id
_entity.type
_entity.pdbx_description
1 polymer ?
#
loop_
_entity_poly.entity_id
_entity_poly.type
_entity_poly.pdbx_seq_one_letter_code
_entity_poly.pdbx_strand_id
1 'polypeptide(L)'
;MRALFSIPSDAATNPEVVRHFKRNFLVNVLDSGFWFLGDSFVAAYTILPVFVSTLTDSPVLIGLIPALEGAGWFLPQLFLARQVEGRDRRLPMVVKLGALERLPFLFLAIGAFFLPRLDQHIAVVLVLLLYATK
;
A
#
# COMPACT_ATOMS: atom_id res chain seq x y z
N MET A 1 30.53 -4.68 10.99
CA MET A 1 29.60 -3.95 10.08
C MET A 1 29.80 -4.23 8.59
N ARG A 2 30.99 -4.59 8.08
CA ARG A 2 31.18 -4.89 6.63
C ARG A 2 30.42 -6.13 6.10
N ALA A 3 30.11 -7.11 6.96
CA ALA A 3 29.45 -8.36 6.57
C ALA A 3 27.94 -8.25 6.28
N LEU A 4 27.28 -7.16 6.72
CA LEU A 4 25.82 -7.00 6.59
C LEU A 4 25.39 -6.55 5.18
N PHE A 5 26.29 -5.88 4.45
CA PHE A 5 26.01 -5.30 3.12
C PHE A 5 26.84 -5.98 2.02
N SER A 6 27.08 -7.28 2.14
CA SER A 6 27.78 -8.08 1.13
C SER A 6 27.00 -9.34 0.81
N ILE A 7 26.81 -9.64 -0.47
CA ILE A 7 26.32 -10.93 -0.96
C ILE A 7 27.53 -11.72 -1.49
N PRO A 8 27.62 -13.04 -1.24
CA PRO A 8 28.63 -13.90 -1.86
C PRO A 8 28.59 -13.75 -3.39
N SER A 9 29.75 -13.44 -4.00
CA SER A 9 29.87 -13.33 -5.45
C SER A 9 30.24 -14.70 -6.03
N ASP A 10 29.29 -15.61 -6.08
CA ASP A 10 29.43 -16.90 -6.77
C ASP A 10 29.01 -16.80 -8.25
N ALA A 11 29.27 -17.85 -9.03
CA ALA A 11 28.97 -17.86 -10.47
C ALA A 11 27.47 -17.71 -10.80
N ALA A 12 26.58 -17.91 -9.82
CA ALA A 12 25.14 -17.79 -9.99
C ALA A 12 24.63 -16.35 -9.74
N THR A 13 25.39 -15.52 -9.04
CA THR A 13 24.95 -14.17 -8.66
C THR A 13 25.23 -13.14 -9.75
N ASN A 14 24.19 -12.41 -10.17
CA ASN A 14 24.34 -11.35 -11.17
C ASN A 14 25.29 -10.23 -10.65
N PRO A 15 26.36 -9.88 -11.39
CA PRO A 15 27.33 -8.86 -10.95
C PRO A 15 26.73 -7.50 -10.60
N GLU A 16 25.65 -7.10 -11.29
CA GLU A 16 24.94 -5.84 -11.03
C GLU A 16 24.23 -5.85 -9.66
N VAL A 17 23.75 -7.02 -9.21
CA VAL A 17 23.14 -7.17 -7.89
C VAL A 17 24.17 -6.98 -6.80
N VAL A 18 25.36 -7.58 -6.94
CA VAL A 18 26.48 -7.40 -5.99
C VAL A 18 26.90 -5.93 -5.93
N ARG A 19 27.08 -5.30 -7.09
CA ARG A 19 27.51 -3.90 -7.21
C ARG A 19 26.55 -2.92 -6.51
N HIS A 20 25.25 -3.17 -6.60
CA HIS A 20 24.22 -2.27 -6.07
C HIS A 20 23.56 -2.75 -4.77
N PHE A 21 24.03 -3.84 -4.18
CA PHE A 21 23.36 -4.49 -3.05
C PHE A 21 23.06 -3.54 -1.89
N LYS A 22 24.06 -2.81 -1.39
CA LYS A 22 23.88 -1.88 -0.26
C LYS A 22 22.80 -0.84 -0.53
N ARG A 23 22.82 -0.24 -1.73
CA ARG A 23 21.82 0.76 -2.14
C ARG A 23 20.44 0.11 -2.20
N ASN A 24 20.32 -1.02 -2.90
CA ASN A 24 19.05 -1.71 -3.08
C ASN A 24 18.47 -2.14 -1.73
N PHE A 25 19.29 -2.72 -0.85
CA PHE A 25 18.88 -3.09 0.49
C PHE A 25 18.31 -1.89 1.26
N LEU A 26 19.06 -0.79 1.35
CA LEU A 26 18.62 0.39 2.10
C LEU A 26 17.34 0.99 1.51
N VAL A 27 17.26 1.11 0.17
CA VAL A 27 16.07 1.65 -0.49
C VAL A 27 14.83 0.77 -0.24
N ASN A 28 14.95 -0.56 -0.35
CA ASN A 28 13.83 -1.47 -0.13
C ASN A 28 13.40 -1.52 1.35
N VAL A 29 14.36 -1.48 2.29
CA VAL A 29 14.06 -1.45 3.73
C VAL A 29 13.36 -0.15 4.11
N LEU A 30 13.86 0.99 3.62
CA LEU A 30 13.21 2.27 3.88
C LEU A 30 11.82 2.32 3.24
N ASP A 31 11.67 1.91 1.98
CA ASP A 31 10.38 1.90 1.29
C ASP A 31 9.37 1.02 2.03
N SER A 32 9.74 -0.23 2.37
CA SER A 32 8.88 -1.14 3.15
C SER A 32 8.55 -0.57 4.53
N GLY A 33 9.54 0.02 5.21
CA GLY A 33 9.35 0.61 6.53
C GLY A 33 8.38 1.79 6.51
N PHE A 34 8.53 2.71 5.56
CA PHE A 34 7.61 3.84 5.39
C PHE A 34 6.23 3.40 4.91
N TRP A 35 6.16 2.36 4.09
CA TRP A 35 4.89 1.75 3.69
C TRP A 35 4.12 1.23 4.90
N PHE A 36 4.72 0.35 5.72
CA PHE A 36 4.06 -0.18 6.92
C PHE A 36 3.74 0.91 7.94
N LEU A 37 4.61 1.91 8.08
CA LEU A 37 4.35 3.06 8.93
C LEU A 37 3.11 3.83 8.45
N GLY A 38 3.01 4.11 7.14
CA GLY A 38 1.86 4.78 6.54
C GLY A 38 0.58 3.96 6.69
N ASP A 39 0.63 2.67 6.37
CA ASP A 39 -0.50 1.74 6.49
C ASP A 39 -1.02 1.64 7.94
N SER A 40 -0.13 1.75 8.93
CA SER A 40 -0.54 1.71 10.35
C SER A 40 -1.50 2.84 10.74
N PHE A 41 -1.43 4.00 10.08
CA PHE A 41 -2.36 5.11 10.32
C PHE A 41 -3.76 4.85 9.77
N VAL A 42 -3.90 3.91 8.83
CA VAL A 42 -5.18 3.53 8.22
C VAL A 42 -5.50 2.06 8.42
N ALA A 43 -5.00 1.47 9.51
CA ALA A 43 -5.10 0.04 9.77
C ALA A 43 -6.55 -0.46 9.67
N ALA A 44 -6.77 -1.41 8.75
CA ALA A 44 -8.08 -1.90 8.33
C ALA A 44 -8.93 -2.49 9.46
N TYR A 45 -8.26 -3.00 10.49
CA TYR A 45 -8.88 -3.79 11.56
C TYR A 45 -9.03 -3.02 12.86
N THR A 46 -8.39 -1.85 13.01
CA THR A 46 -8.30 -1.15 14.30
C THR A 46 -8.56 0.35 14.19
N ILE A 47 -8.00 1.05 13.21
CA ILE A 47 -8.09 2.51 13.11
C ILE A 47 -9.26 2.94 12.23
N LEU A 48 -9.32 2.41 11.01
CA LEU A 48 -10.33 2.82 10.03
C LEU A 48 -11.77 2.45 10.44
N PRO A 49 -12.05 1.25 10.99
CA PRO A 49 -13.38 0.94 11.50
C PRO A 49 -13.86 1.90 12.58
N VAL A 50 -12.96 2.28 13.49
CA VAL A 50 -13.26 3.26 14.56
C VAL A 50 -13.51 4.63 13.95
N PHE A 51 -12.67 5.08 13.02
CA PHE A 51 -12.89 6.34 12.32
C PHE A 51 -14.25 6.39 11.61
N VAL A 52 -14.62 5.35 10.86
CA VAL A 52 -15.90 5.28 10.15
C VAL A 52 -17.09 5.18 11.10
N SER A 53 -16.93 4.56 12.28
CA SER A 53 -17.98 4.57 13.32
C SER A 53 -18.32 5.97 13.85
N THR A 54 -17.43 6.96 13.68
CA THR A 54 -17.75 8.37 13.99
C THR A 54 -18.62 9.04 12.92
N LEU A 55 -18.72 8.41 11.74
CA LEU A 55 -19.46 8.92 10.58
C LEU A 55 -20.79 8.18 10.36
N THR A 56 -20.91 6.92 10.79
CA THR A 56 -22.13 6.11 10.64
C THR A 56 -22.26 5.03 11.71
N ASP A 57 -23.50 4.71 12.07
CA ASP A 57 -23.83 3.60 12.96
C ASP A 57 -24.04 2.25 12.22
N SER A 58 -23.90 2.21 10.89
CA SER A 58 -24.15 1.01 10.10
C SER A 58 -23.03 -0.03 10.25
N PRO A 59 -23.30 -1.21 10.85
CA PRO A 59 -22.28 -2.24 11.03
C PRO A 59 -21.78 -2.81 9.70
N VAL A 60 -22.63 -2.80 8.66
CA VAL A 60 -22.28 -3.27 7.32
C VAL A 60 -21.24 -2.35 6.69
N LEU A 61 -21.43 -1.02 6.78
CA LEU A 61 -20.49 -0.05 6.19
C LEU A 61 -19.13 -0.07 6.92
N ILE A 62 -19.14 -0.25 8.23
CA ILE A 62 -17.91 -0.40 9.03
C ILE A 62 -17.20 -1.72 8.67
N GLY A 63 -17.95 -2.83 8.57
CA GLY A 63 -17.42 -4.15 8.22
C GLY A 63 -16.92 -4.25 6.77
N LEU A 64 -17.31 -3.34 5.87
CA LEU A 64 -16.78 -3.29 4.52
C LEU A 64 -15.30 -2.91 4.48
N ILE A 65 -14.77 -2.19 5.46
CA ILE A 65 -13.36 -1.78 5.48
C ILE A 65 -12.40 -2.99 5.40
N PRO A 66 -12.42 -3.95 6.34
CA PRO A 66 -11.53 -5.11 6.25
C PRO A 66 -11.85 -6.01 5.05
N ALA A 67 -13.11 -6.04 4.58
CA ALA A 67 -13.47 -6.77 3.37
C ALA A 67 -12.82 -6.15 2.11
N LEU A 68 -12.82 -4.82 2.02
CA LEU A 68 -12.15 -4.06 0.97
C LEU A 68 -10.63 -4.22 1.04
N GLU A 69 -10.05 -4.27 2.24
CA GLU A 69 -8.61 -4.53 2.42
C GLU A 69 -8.22 -5.87 1.80
N GLY A 70 -8.94 -6.93 2.15
CA GLY A 70 -8.69 -8.27 1.60
C GLY A 70 -8.88 -8.29 0.07
N ALA A 71 -9.97 -7.70 -0.42
CA ALA A 71 -10.24 -7.65 -1.86
C ALA A 71 -9.16 -6.85 -2.62
N GLY A 72 -8.77 -5.69 -2.13
CA GLY A 72 -7.73 -4.83 -2.71
C GLY A 72 -6.36 -5.50 -2.72
N TRP A 73 -6.07 -6.34 -1.73
CA TRP A 73 -4.84 -7.13 -1.71
C TRP A 73 -4.83 -8.23 -2.79
N PHE A 74 -5.91 -9.00 -2.93
CA PHE A 74 -5.94 -10.20 -3.78
C PHE A 74 -6.39 -9.98 -5.22
N LEU A 75 -7.32 -9.06 -5.49
CA LEU A 75 -7.89 -8.88 -6.83
C LEU A 75 -6.88 -8.37 -7.85
N PRO A 76 -6.07 -7.32 -7.59
CA PRO A 76 -5.14 -6.81 -8.59
C PRO A 76 -4.10 -7.85 -9.02
N GLN A 77 -3.54 -8.59 -8.06
CA GLN A 77 -2.56 -9.63 -8.37
C GLN A 77 -3.15 -10.78 -9.19
N LEU A 78 -4.43 -11.14 -8.99
CA LEU A 78 -5.11 -12.15 -9.80
C LEU A 78 -5.11 -11.80 -11.30
N PHE A 79 -5.33 -10.53 -11.65
CA PHE A 79 -5.36 -10.08 -13.04
C PHE A 79 -3.98 -9.67 -13.58
N LEU A 80 -3.11 -9.14 -12.74
CA LEU A 80 -1.82 -8.57 -13.15
C LEU A 80 -0.66 -9.59 -13.12
N ALA A 81 -0.76 -10.70 -12.39
CA ALA A 81 0.33 -11.67 -12.24
C ALA A 81 0.94 -12.10 -13.58
N ARG A 82 0.09 -12.53 -14.53
CA ARG A 82 0.55 -12.96 -15.87
C ARG A 82 1.22 -11.82 -16.65
N GLN A 83 0.71 -10.60 -16.53
CA GLN A 83 1.26 -9.42 -17.21
C GLN A 83 2.60 -8.98 -16.61
N VAL A 84 2.82 -9.23 -15.31
CA VAL A 84 4.07 -8.92 -14.63
C VAL A 84 5.12 -10.00 -14.92
N GLU A 85 4.71 -11.27 -14.98
CA GLU A 85 5.62 -12.40 -15.21
C GLU A 85 6.31 -12.32 -16.57
N GLY A 86 5.56 -12.01 -17.63
CA GLY A 86 6.07 -11.93 -19.01
C GLY A 86 6.87 -10.67 -19.36
N ARG A 87 7.20 -9.80 -18.39
CA ARG A 87 7.98 -8.58 -18.64
C ARG A 87 9.46 -8.76 -18.27
N ASP A 88 10.33 -8.45 -19.22
CA ASP A 88 11.79 -8.43 -19.05
C ASP A 88 12.26 -7.42 -17.99
N ARG A 89 11.53 -6.31 -17.82
CA ARG A 89 11.79 -5.30 -16.79
C ARG A 89 10.51 -4.95 -16.02
N ARG A 90 10.49 -5.29 -14.73
CA ARG A 90 9.34 -5.09 -13.83
C ARG A 90 9.37 -3.74 -13.11
N LEU A 91 10.56 -3.18 -12.88
CA LEU A 91 10.75 -1.99 -12.05
C LEU A 91 9.91 -0.77 -12.49
N PRO A 92 9.83 -0.38 -13.79
CA PRO A 92 9.05 0.80 -14.19
C PRO A 92 7.55 0.64 -13.91
N MET A 93 7.03 -0.57 -14.09
CA MET A 93 5.63 -0.89 -13.80
C MET A 93 5.36 -0.82 -12.30
N VAL A 94 6.21 -1.45 -11.49
CA VAL A 94 6.08 -1.45 -10.02
C VAL A 94 6.12 -0.03 -9.46
N VAL A 95 7.06 0.80 -9.91
CA VAL A 95 7.17 2.20 -9.47
C VAL A 95 5.93 3.01 -9.87
N LYS A 96 5.42 2.83 -11.10
CA LYS A 96 4.23 3.55 -11.57
C LYS A 96 2.99 3.15 -10.78
N LEU A 97 2.76 1.85 -10.58
CA LEU A 97 1.60 1.34 -9.84
C LEU A 97 1.68 1.72 -8.37
N GLY A 98 2.85 1.56 -7.73
CA GLY A 98 3.05 1.97 -6.34
C GLY A 98 2.87 3.48 -6.13
N ALA A 99 3.27 4.31 -7.09
CA ALA A 99 3.00 5.75 -7.00
C ALA A 99 1.49 6.08 -7.06
N LEU A 100 0.72 5.33 -7.86
CA LEU A 100 -0.73 5.49 -7.94
C LEU A 100 -1.43 5.00 -6.65
N GLU A 101 -0.98 3.88 -6.08
CA GLU A 101 -1.48 3.31 -4.82
C GLU A 101 -1.36 4.30 -3.65
N ARG A 102 -0.37 5.21 -3.69
CA ARG A 102 -0.15 6.22 -2.64
C ARG A 102 -1.13 7.40 -2.72
N LEU A 103 -1.77 7.64 -3.87
CA LEU A 103 -2.68 8.78 -4.04
C LEU A 103 -3.93 8.67 -3.14
N PRO A 104 -4.61 7.51 -3.04
CA PRO A 104 -5.73 7.36 -2.11
C PRO A 104 -5.38 7.62 -0.65
N PHE A 105 -4.20 7.20 -0.17
CA PHE A 105 -3.75 7.51 1.19
C PHE A 105 -3.57 9.01 1.41
N LEU A 106 -3.02 9.73 0.43
CA LEU A 106 -2.89 11.18 0.50
C LEU A 106 -4.26 11.86 0.57
N PHE A 107 -5.21 11.43 -0.25
CA PHE A 107 -6.58 11.96 -0.24
C PHE A 107 -7.34 11.58 1.04
N LEU A 108 -7.11 10.40 1.62
CA LEU A 108 -7.66 10.03 2.93
C LEU A 108 -7.10 10.91 4.04
N ALA A 109 -5.79 11.16 4.04
CA ALA A 109 -5.15 12.02 5.03
C ALA A 109 -5.66 13.46 4.96
N ILE A 110 -5.77 14.03 3.76
CA ILE A 110 -6.37 15.36 3.55
C ILE A 110 -7.85 15.32 3.93
N GLY A 111 -8.57 14.29 3.49
CA GLY A 111 -9.99 14.08 3.72
C GLY A 111 -10.33 14.02 5.21
N ALA A 112 -9.49 13.41 6.05
CA ALA A 112 -9.73 13.29 7.49
C ALA A 112 -9.98 14.64 8.19
N PHE A 113 -9.40 15.74 7.68
CA PHE A 113 -9.64 17.09 8.20
C PHE A 113 -11.01 17.66 7.82
N PHE A 114 -11.61 17.24 6.71
CA PHE A 114 -12.82 17.83 6.13
C PHE A 114 -14.05 16.92 6.20
N LEU A 115 -13.86 15.59 6.17
CA LEU A 115 -14.91 14.57 6.17
C LEU A 115 -15.92 14.75 7.32
N PRO A 116 -15.54 15.08 8.57
CA PRO A 116 -16.51 15.30 9.64
C PRO A 116 -17.42 16.53 9.44
N ARG A 117 -17.07 17.44 8.50
CA ARG A 117 -17.89 18.61 8.16
C ARG A 117 -18.84 18.35 6.98
N LEU A 118 -18.70 17.22 6.30
CA LEU A 118 -19.59 16.83 5.21
C LEU A 118 -20.81 16.12 5.76
N ASP A 119 -21.81 15.95 4.90
CA ASP A 119 -22.90 15.02 5.16
C ASP A 119 -22.34 13.61 5.44
N GLN A 120 -22.89 12.94 6.45
CA GLN A 120 -22.41 11.64 6.93
C GLN A 120 -22.39 10.58 5.83
N HIS A 121 -23.42 10.54 4.97
CA HIS A 121 -23.49 9.56 3.89
C HIS A 121 -22.41 9.83 2.84
N ILE A 122 -22.20 11.09 2.48
CA ILE A 122 -21.15 11.49 1.54
C ILE A 122 -19.77 11.15 2.12
N ALA A 123 -19.53 11.46 3.40
CA ALA A 123 -18.26 11.20 4.06
C ALA A 123 -17.90 9.70 4.05
N VAL A 124 -18.85 8.83 4.42
CA VAL A 124 -18.61 7.38 4.42
C VAL A 124 -18.36 6.84 3.02
N VAL A 125 -19.15 7.26 2.03
CA VAL A 125 -18.95 6.82 0.63
C VAL A 125 -17.57 7.23 0.12
N LEU A 126 -17.13 8.46 0.40
CA LEU A 126 -15.81 8.94 0.02
C LEU A 126 -14.69 8.12 0.68
N VAL A 127 -14.80 7.84 1.99
CA VAL A 127 -13.82 7.00 2.69
C VAL A 127 -13.75 5.61 2.07
N LEU A 128 -14.89 4.96 1.84
CA LEU A 128 -14.93 3.61 1.27
C LEU A 128 -14.37 3.57 -0.15
N LEU A 129 -14.68 4.56 -0.99
CA LEU A 129 -14.16 4.63 -2.35
C LEU A 129 -12.65 4.85 -2.37
N LEU A 130 -12.15 5.80 -1.59
CA LEU A 130 -10.71 6.04 -1.49
C LEU A 130 -10.01 4.79 -0.97
N TYR A 131 -10.53 4.18 0.09
CA TYR A 131 -9.95 2.97 0.67
C TYR A 131 -9.97 1.78 -0.28
N ALA A 132 -11.03 1.59 -1.05
CA ALA A 132 -11.15 0.52 -2.05
C ALA A 132 -10.15 0.67 -3.22
N THR A 133 -9.67 1.90 -3.48
CA THR A 133 -8.76 2.19 -4.59
C THR A 133 -7.28 2.22 -4.20
N LYS A 134 -6.97 2.04 -2.91
CA LYS A 134 -5.59 2.06 -2.41
C LYS A 134 -4.77 0.86 -2.87
#